data_AF-A0A1B8XSE9-F1
#
_entry.id   AF-A0A1B8XSE9-F1
#
_cell.length_a   1.000
_cell.length_b   1.000
_cell.length_c   1.000
_cell.angle_alpha   90.00
_cell.angle_beta   90.00
_cell.angle_gamma   90.00
#
_symmetry.space_group_name_H-M   'P 1'
#
loop_
_entity.id
_entity.type
_entity.pdbx_description
1 polymer ?
#
loop_
_entity_poly.entity_id
_entity_poly.type
_entity_poly.pdbx_seq_one_letter_code
_entity_poly.pdbx_strand_id
1 'polypeptide(L)'
;MVDQAIWSKKMSNGTRRIPVMPEQARSYNKQIRPAILDHDSGAKWTDTSHHPEYLVGEEALYVNPSDCYNLHYPIRRGQLNLHSGPGGSLTAVLADLETIWSHVLQKMLEIQLKDLKYYRCILLIPDIYNRQHVKEMVNMLLMKMGFSGIIVHQESVCAMYGSGLSSACVVDVGDQKTSVCCVEDGISHRNTR
;
A
#
# COMPACT_ATOMS: atom_id res chain seq x y z
N MET A 1 23.00 -5.60 -17.43
CA MET A 1 21.98 -5.16 -18.40
C MET A 1 21.58 -3.69 -18.19
N VAL A 2 21.39 -3.22 -16.94
CA VAL A 2 21.07 -1.80 -16.64
C VAL A 2 22.18 -0.83 -17.07
N ASP A 3 23.44 -1.07 -16.69
CA ASP A 3 24.55 -0.16 -17.07
C ASP A 3 24.75 -0.04 -18.58
N GLN A 4 24.51 -1.13 -19.30
CA GLN A 4 24.53 -1.14 -20.76
C GLN A 4 23.42 -0.25 -21.34
N ALA A 5 22.21 -0.29 -20.78
CA ALA A 5 21.10 0.58 -21.18
C ALA A 5 21.35 2.06 -20.83
N ILE A 6 21.97 2.33 -19.67
CA ILE A 6 22.38 3.69 -19.28
C ILE A 6 23.40 4.23 -20.27
N TRP A 7 24.43 3.44 -20.59
CA TRP A 7 25.47 3.84 -21.53
C TRP A 7 24.93 3.99 -22.97
N SER A 8 23.99 3.13 -23.38
CA SER A 8 23.39 3.16 -24.73
C SER A 8 22.49 4.38 -24.96
N LYS A 9 22.03 5.07 -23.90
CA LYS A 9 21.32 6.35 -24.00
C LYS A 9 22.30 7.52 -23.96
N LYS A 10 22.31 8.35 -25.01
CA LYS A 10 23.08 9.61 -25.03
C LYS A 10 22.44 10.64 -24.10
N MET A 11 23.28 11.51 -23.54
CA MET A 11 22.82 12.70 -22.81
C MET A 11 22.25 13.72 -23.79
N SER A 12 21.55 14.75 -23.28
CA SER A 12 20.89 15.78 -24.11
C SER A 12 21.85 16.52 -25.05
N ASN A 13 23.14 16.60 -24.70
CA ASN A 13 24.20 17.17 -25.54
C ASN A 13 24.74 16.21 -26.62
N GLY A 14 24.14 15.04 -26.80
CA GLY A 14 24.55 14.04 -27.79
C GLY A 14 25.75 13.17 -27.39
N THR A 15 26.37 13.41 -26.24
CA THR A 15 27.54 12.64 -25.76
C THR A 15 27.12 11.44 -24.89
N ARG A 16 28.05 10.50 -24.66
CA ARG A 16 27.83 9.35 -23.77
C ARG A 16 28.04 9.75 -22.31
N ARG A 17 27.21 9.23 -21.40
CA ARG A 17 27.35 9.46 -19.97
C ARG A 17 28.63 8.81 -19.46
N ILE A 18 29.55 9.59 -18.90
CA ILE A 18 30.77 9.06 -18.28
C ILE A 18 30.38 8.35 -16.96
N PRO A 19 30.69 7.06 -16.78
CA PRO A 19 30.39 6.35 -15.54
C PRO A 19 31.31 6.82 -14.40
N VAL A 20 30.80 6.77 -13.17
CA VAL A 20 31.57 7.07 -11.96
C VAL A 20 31.89 5.78 -11.21
N MET A 21 33.05 5.72 -10.56
CA MET A 21 33.49 4.54 -9.81
C MET A 21 32.93 4.54 -8.39
N PRO A 22 32.11 3.55 -7.98
CA PRO A 22 31.54 3.50 -6.64
C PRO A 22 32.59 3.48 -5.53
N GLU A 23 33.78 2.94 -5.81
CA GLU A 23 34.89 2.90 -4.86
C GLU A 23 35.41 4.29 -4.48
N GLN A 24 35.43 5.23 -5.42
CA GLN A 24 35.84 6.61 -5.15
C GLN A 24 34.88 7.28 -4.16
N ALA A 25 33.57 7.13 -4.39
CA ALA A 25 32.55 7.63 -3.49
C ALA A 25 32.61 6.94 -2.12
N ARG A 26 32.80 5.62 -2.08
CA ARG A 26 32.93 4.84 -0.85
C ARG A 26 34.11 5.30 0.00
N SER A 27 35.27 5.54 -0.61
CA SER A 27 36.47 6.00 0.09
C SER A 27 36.26 7.37 0.73
N TYR A 28 35.56 8.28 0.05
CA TYR A 28 35.17 9.58 0.61
C TYR A 28 34.11 9.43 1.71
N ASN A 29 33.02 8.71 1.45
CA ASN A 29 31.88 8.59 2.38
C ASN A 29 32.28 7.99 3.74
N LYS A 30 33.25 7.08 3.79
CA LYS A 30 33.75 6.49 5.06
C LYS A 30 34.43 7.51 5.99
N GLN A 31 34.93 8.61 5.44
CA GLN A 31 35.59 9.67 6.19
C GLN A 31 34.58 10.61 6.85
N ILE A 32 33.35 10.65 6.34
CA ILE A 32 32.30 11.53 6.83
C ILE A 32 31.75 10.99 8.16
N ARG A 33 31.46 11.92 9.08
CA ARG A 33 30.72 11.66 10.32
C ARG A 33 29.44 12.50 10.29
N PRO A 34 28.31 11.97 10.79
CA PRO A 34 27.09 12.75 10.86
C PRO A 34 27.30 13.94 11.79
N ALA A 35 26.83 15.11 11.38
CA ALA A 35 26.73 16.27 12.24
C ALA A 35 25.46 16.15 13.09
N ILE A 36 25.58 16.42 14.39
CA ILE A 36 24.42 16.51 15.29
C ILE A 36 23.82 17.90 15.09
N LEU A 37 22.58 17.96 14.61
CA LEU A 37 21.84 19.20 14.48
C LEU A 37 21.17 19.56 15.80
N ASP A 38 20.47 18.58 16.39
CA ASP A 38 19.75 18.71 17.66
C ASP A 38 20.13 17.56 18.60
N HIS A 39 20.06 17.83 19.91
CA HIS A 39 20.32 16.80 20.93
C HIS A 39 19.20 15.75 21.03
N ASP A 40 18.00 16.08 20.56
CA ASP A 40 16.84 15.21 20.49
C ASP A 40 16.28 15.27 19.07
N SER A 41 15.97 14.11 18.49
CA SER A 41 15.38 14.05 17.14
C SER A 41 13.92 14.55 17.12
N GLY A 42 13.29 14.68 18.28
CA GLY A 42 11.86 14.99 18.43
C GLY A 42 10.95 13.82 18.06
N ALA A 43 11.48 12.74 17.49
CA ALA A 43 10.74 11.53 17.21
C ALA A 43 10.56 10.73 18.50
N LYS A 44 9.32 10.38 18.80
CA LYS A 44 8.96 9.61 19.98
C LYS A 44 8.30 8.30 19.57
N TRP A 45 8.57 7.26 20.35
CA TRP A 45 7.79 6.03 20.25
C TRP A 45 6.35 6.29 20.69
N THR A 46 5.42 5.56 20.10
CA THR A 46 4.02 5.55 20.50
C THR A 46 3.90 5.10 21.95
N ASP A 47 3.09 5.80 22.75
CA ASP A 47 2.87 5.46 24.15
C ASP A 47 1.97 4.22 24.29
N THR A 48 2.59 3.11 24.70
CA THR A 48 1.94 1.81 24.94
C THR A 48 1.69 1.53 26.43
N SER A 49 1.88 2.51 27.32
CA SER A 49 1.78 2.35 28.79
C SER A 49 0.39 1.91 29.28
N HIS A 50 -0.66 2.24 28.52
CA HIS A 50 -2.04 1.83 28.79
C HIS A 50 -2.38 0.45 28.19
N HIS A 51 -1.40 -0.26 27.65
CA HIS A 51 -1.51 -1.60 27.10
C HIS A 51 -2.65 -1.74 26.08
N PRO A 52 -2.70 -0.89 25.03
CA PRO A 52 -3.74 -1.00 24.01
C PRO A 52 -3.70 -2.38 23.36
N GLU A 53 -4.86 -2.98 23.09
CA GLU A 53 -4.92 -4.30 22.44
C GLU A 53 -4.31 -4.28 21.03
N TYR A 54 -4.48 -3.16 20.33
CA TYR A 54 -3.93 -2.93 18.99
C TYR A 54 -3.63 -1.44 18.78
N LEU A 55 -2.75 -1.17 17.83
CA LEU A 55 -2.48 0.18 17.28
C LEU A 55 -2.62 0.12 15.76
N VAL A 56 -2.98 1.24 15.12
CA VAL A 56 -3.26 1.31 13.68
C VAL A 56 -2.44 2.42 13.03
N GLY A 57 -1.99 2.19 11.79
CA GLY A 57 -1.36 3.22 10.97
C GLY A 57 -0.01 3.66 11.52
N GLU A 58 0.21 4.97 11.61
CA GLU A 58 1.48 5.54 12.04
C GLU A 58 1.82 5.16 13.48
N GLU A 59 0.82 5.12 14.38
CA GLU A 59 1.01 4.66 15.76
C GLU A 59 1.60 3.25 15.83
N ALA A 60 1.19 2.34 14.94
CA ALA A 60 1.74 0.99 14.86
C ALA A 60 3.17 0.95 14.31
N LEU A 61 3.53 1.88 13.42
CA LEU A 61 4.89 1.99 12.85
C LEU A 61 5.90 2.57 13.86
N TYR A 62 5.43 3.38 14.80
CA TYR A 62 6.24 3.98 15.87
C TYR A 62 6.13 3.23 17.20
N VAL A 63 5.68 1.97 17.22
CA VAL A 63 5.83 1.13 18.42
C VAL A 63 7.31 0.85 18.66
N ASN A 64 7.76 0.92 19.91
CA ASN A 64 9.13 0.56 20.27
C ASN A 64 9.35 -0.94 19.96
N PRO A 65 10.40 -1.32 19.21
CA PRO A 65 10.67 -2.73 18.88
C PRO A 65 10.88 -3.65 20.09
N SER A 66 11.09 -3.08 21.29
CA SER A 66 11.22 -3.83 22.54
C SER A 66 9.87 -4.14 23.21
N ASP A 67 8.78 -3.53 22.75
CA ASP A 67 7.42 -3.75 23.28
C ASP A 67 6.82 -5.06 22.72
N CYS A 68 5.82 -5.59 23.42
CA CYS A 68 5.23 -6.90 23.14
C CYS A 68 4.14 -6.89 22.05
N TYR A 69 4.39 -6.25 20.90
CA TYR A 69 3.45 -6.19 19.78
C TYR A 69 3.95 -6.96 18.55
N ASN A 70 3.02 -7.59 17.84
CA ASN A 70 3.27 -8.15 16.51
C ASN A 70 2.81 -7.15 15.45
N LEU A 71 3.68 -6.83 14.49
CA LEU A 71 3.35 -5.93 13.39
C LEU A 71 2.80 -6.71 12.18
N HIS A 72 1.55 -6.48 11.83
CA HIS A 72 0.90 -7.13 10.70
C HIS A 72 0.65 -6.16 9.55
N TYR A 73 0.91 -6.63 8.32
CA TYR A 73 0.56 -5.94 7.08
C TYR A 73 -0.45 -6.79 6.33
N PRO A 74 -1.76 -6.46 6.38
CA PRO A 74 -2.79 -7.35 5.84
C PRO A 74 -2.74 -7.54 4.32
N ILE A 75 -2.08 -6.61 3.61
CA ILE A 75 -1.86 -6.68 2.17
C ILE A 75 -0.35 -6.68 1.89
N ARG A 76 0.12 -7.64 1.09
CA ARG A 76 1.49 -7.72 0.58
C ARG A 76 1.46 -8.00 -0.91
N ARG A 77 2.25 -7.25 -1.69
CA ARG A 77 2.31 -7.36 -3.17
C ARG A 77 0.91 -7.33 -3.83
N GLY A 78 0.03 -6.46 -3.33
CA GLY A 78 -1.32 -6.26 -3.89
C GLY A 78 -2.33 -7.39 -3.62
N GLN A 79 -2.02 -8.34 -2.72
CA GLN A 79 -2.92 -9.43 -2.34
C GLN A 79 -3.00 -9.54 -0.82
N LEU A 80 -4.03 -10.23 -0.31
CA LEU A 80 -4.12 -10.57 1.12
C LEU A 80 -2.86 -11.33 1.55
N ASN A 81 -2.25 -10.89 2.65
CA ASN A 81 -0.97 -11.41 3.15
C ASN A 81 -1.16 -12.70 3.96
N LEU A 82 -1.45 -13.80 3.27
CA LEU A 82 -1.64 -15.10 3.91
C LEU A 82 -0.30 -15.81 4.18
N HIS A 83 -0.09 -16.31 5.40
CA HIS A 83 1.09 -17.06 5.81
C HIS A 83 0.84 -17.93 7.05
N SER A 84 1.82 -18.78 7.41
CA SER A 84 1.71 -19.72 8.55
C SER A 84 1.94 -19.10 9.92
N GLY A 85 2.60 -17.93 10.00
CA GLY A 85 2.82 -17.22 11.26
C GLY A 85 1.58 -16.51 11.83
N PRO A 86 1.69 -15.93 13.04
CA PRO A 86 0.62 -15.13 13.66
C PRO A 86 0.08 -14.06 12.72
N GLY A 87 -1.24 -13.87 12.66
CA GLY A 87 -1.88 -12.90 11.76
C GLY A 87 -2.05 -13.38 10.31
N GLY A 88 -1.47 -14.51 9.91
CA GLY A 88 -1.43 -14.93 8.50
C GLY A 88 -2.62 -15.76 7.99
N SER A 89 -3.59 -16.11 8.83
CA SER A 89 -4.78 -16.82 8.38
C SER A 89 -5.74 -15.87 7.66
N LEU A 90 -6.61 -16.39 6.79
CA LEU A 90 -7.59 -15.56 6.08
C LEU A 90 -8.50 -14.78 7.04
N THR A 91 -8.92 -15.42 8.14
CA THR A 91 -9.76 -14.77 9.16
C THR A 91 -9.00 -13.69 9.93
N ALA A 92 -7.73 -13.90 10.25
CA ALA A 92 -6.90 -12.91 10.93
C ALA A 92 -6.63 -11.70 10.04
N VAL A 93 -6.24 -11.91 8.78
CA VAL A 93 -6.03 -10.82 7.81
C VAL A 93 -7.30 -9.99 7.60
N LEU A 94 -8.47 -10.63 7.53
CA LEU A 94 -9.74 -9.91 7.40
C LEU A 94 -10.10 -9.13 8.69
N ALA A 95 -9.81 -9.68 9.86
CA ALA A 95 -10.01 -8.99 11.13
C ALA A 95 -9.09 -7.76 11.26
N ASP A 96 -7.83 -7.89 10.83
CA ASP A 96 -6.88 -6.77 10.79
C ASP A 96 -7.37 -5.68 9.82
N LEU A 97 -7.84 -6.06 8.62
CA LEU A 97 -8.44 -5.12 7.65
C LEU A 97 -9.68 -4.41 8.22
N GLU A 98 -10.59 -5.16 8.82
CA GLU A 98 -11.80 -4.62 9.48
C GLU A 98 -11.44 -3.60 10.55
N THR A 99 -10.44 -3.93 11.39
CA THR A 99 -9.95 -3.06 12.47
C THR A 99 -9.33 -1.79 11.93
N ILE A 100 -8.43 -1.90 10.94
CA ILE A 100 -7.76 -0.76 10.32
C ILE A 100 -8.78 0.16 9.63
N TRP A 101 -9.68 -0.39 8.83
CA TRP A 101 -10.68 0.41 8.11
C TRP A 101 -11.67 1.06 9.07
N SER A 102 -12.15 0.33 10.09
CA SER A 102 -13.04 0.89 11.12
C SER A 102 -12.38 2.04 11.87
N HIS A 103 -11.11 1.88 12.25
CA HIS A 103 -10.31 2.92 12.90
C HIS A 103 -10.24 4.19 12.04
N VAL A 104 -9.91 4.06 10.75
CA VAL A 104 -9.83 5.20 9.82
C VAL A 104 -11.19 5.89 9.65
N LEU A 105 -12.28 5.12 9.49
CA LEU A 105 -13.63 5.68 9.38
C LEU A 105 -14.00 6.52 10.61
N GLN A 106 -13.68 6.04 11.81
CA GLN A 106 -14.01 6.74 13.05
C GLN A 106 -13.08 7.93 13.33
N LYS A 107 -11.77 7.77 13.14
CA LYS A 107 -10.77 8.76 13.55
C LYS A 107 -10.53 9.84 12.51
N MET A 108 -10.56 9.48 11.22
CA MET A 108 -10.21 10.40 10.14
C MET A 108 -11.44 10.97 9.45
N LEU A 109 -12.51 10.17 9.33
CA LEU A 109 -13.76 10.61 8.67
C LEU A 109 -14.87 10.97 9.67
N GLU A 110 -14.65 10.75 10.96
CA GLU A 110 -15.61 11.03 12.04
C GLU A 110 -16.97 10.31 11.86
N ILE A 111 -16.98 9.15 11.20
CA ILE A 111 -18.17 8.33 10.97
C ILE A 111 -18.28 7.26 12.06
N GLN A 112 -19.39 7.24 12.80
CA GLN A 112 -19.66 6.18 13.77
C GLN A 112 -20.02 4.88 13.02
N LEU A 113 -19.43 3.75 13.44
CA LEU A 113 -19.64 2.45 12.76
C LEU A 113 -21.12 2.03 12.71
N LYS A 114 -21.90 2.37 13.74
CA LYS A 114 -23.36 2.09 13.80
C LYS A 114 -24.16 2.80 12.69
N ASP A 115 -23.60 3.86 12.12
CA ASP A 115 -24.24 4.67 11.08
C ASP A 115 -23.87 4.19 9.67
N LEU A 116 -22.99 3.20 9.52
CA LEU A 116 -22.60 2.65 8.21
C LEU A 116 -23.78 2.09 7.40
N LYS A 117 -24.90 1.75 8.05
CA LYS A 117 -26.18 1.42 7.40
C LYS A 117 -26.76 2.54 6.54
N TYR A 118 -26.29 3.78 6.69
CA TYR A 118 -26.65 4.92 5.85
C TYR A 118 -25.65 5.16 4.70
N TYR A 119 -24.54 4.42 4.68
CA TYR A 119 -23.48 4.55 3.70
C TYR A 119 -23.44 3.36 2.76
N ARG A 120 -22.86 3.60 1.57
CA ARG A 120 -22.50 2.56 0.60
C ARG A 120 -20.99 2.62 0.36
N CYS A 121 -20.38 1.47 0.08
CA CYS A 121 -18.94 1.37 -0.13
C CYS A 121 -18.63 1.19 -1.62
N ILE A 122 -17.56 1.82 -2.11
CA ILE A 122 -16.95 1.49 -3.40
C ILE A 122 -15.60 0.85 -3.09
N LEU A 123 -15.47 -0.44 -3.37
CA LEU A 123 -14.25 -1.22 -3.13
C LEU A 123 -13.46 -1.35 -4.43
N LEU A 124 -12.29 -0.71 -4.48
CA LEU A 124 -11.33 -0.93 -5.56
C LEU A 124 -10.57 -2.25 -5.32
N ILE A 125 -10.41 -3.04 -6.37
CA ILE A 125 -9.71 -4.33 -6.34
C ILE A 125 -8.62 -4.38 -7.43
N PRO A 126 -7.60 -5.24 -7.28
CA PRO A 126 -6.57 -5.41 -8.31
C PRO A 126 -7.16 -5.87 -9.66
N ASP A 127 -6.48 -5.52 -10.76
CA ASP A 127 -6.89 -5.95 -12.12
C ASP A 127 -6.95 -7.47 -12.25
N ILE A 128 -6.00 -8.15 -11.61
CA ILE A 128 -5.97 -9.60 -11.39
C ILE A 128 -6.28 -9.86 -9.92
N TYR A 129 -7.52 -10.22 -9.64
CA TYR A 129 -8.01 -10.44 -8.29
C TYR A 129 -8.30 -11.91 -8.01
N ASN A 130 -8.09 -12.32 -6.75
CA ASN A 130 -8.57 -13.59 -6.25
C ASN A 130 -10.06 -13.47 -5.88
N ARG A 131 -10.91 -14.21 -6.61
CA ARG A 131 -12.38 -14.19 -6.41
C ARG A 131 -12.80 -14.52 -4.98
N GLN A 132 -12.15 -15.49 -4.35
CA GLN A 132 -12.47 -15.89 -2.99
C GLN A 132 -12.11 -14.78 -1.98
N HIS A 133 -10.97 -14.11 -2.16
CA HIS A 133 -10.59 -12.97 -1.32
C HIS A 133 -11.57 -11.81 -1.46
N VAL A 134 -11.95 -11.45 -2.70
CA VAL A 134 -12.94 -10.41 -2.96
C VAL A 134 -14.29 -10.76 -2.31
N LYS A 135 -14.73 -12.01 -2.42
CA LYS A 135 -15.97 -12.48 -1.77
C LYS A 135 -15.94 -12.26 -0.26
N GLU A 136 -14.84 -12.63 0.40
CA GLU A 136 -14.72 -12.45 1.85
C GLU A 136 -14.62 -10.97 2.27
N MET A 137 -13.92 -10.13 1.50
CA MET A 137 -13.88 -8.68 1.74
C MET A 137 -15.28 -8.04 1.59
N VAL A 138 -16.03 -8.42 0.56
CA VAL A 138 -17.42 -7.98 0.36
C VAL A 138 -18.29 -8.42 1.52
N ASN A 139 -18.17 -9.68 1.95
CA ASN A 139 -18.90 -10.19 3.10
C ASN A 139 -18.58 -9.43 4.39
N MET A 140 -17.31 -9.14 4.65
CA MET A 140 -16.88 -8.33 5.80
C MET A 140 -17.49 -6.93 5.76
N LEU A 141 -17.41 -6.22 4.63
CA LEU A 141 -17.95 -4.86 4.48
C LEU A 141 -19.47 -4.78 4.69
N LEU A 142 -20.22 -5.74 4.14
CA LEU A 142 -21.68 -5.76 4.25
C LEU A 142 -22.16 -6.30 5.59
N MET A 143 -21.67 -7.48 5.99
CA MET A 143 -22.24 -8.24 7.09
C MET A 143 -21.62 -7.92 8.44
N LYS A 144 -20.33 -7.56 8.48
CA LYS A 144 -19.65 -7.23 9.74
C LYS A 144 -19.63 -5.73 10.00
N MET A 145 -19.17 -4.95 9.03
CA MET A 145 -19.11 -3.48 9.19
C MET A 145 -20.47 -2.81 9.03
N GLY A 146 -21.39 -3.39 8.25
CA GLY A 146 -22.78 -2.91 8.18
C GLY A 146 -23.05 -1.84 7.13
N PHE A 147 -22.25 -1.76 6.05
CA PHE A 147 -22.59 -0.93 4.89
C PHE A 147 -23.90 -1.41 4.23
N SER A 148 -24.75 -0.48 3.80
CA SER A 148 -26.03 -0.81 3.16
C SER A 148 -25.90 -1.42 1.75
N GLY A 149 -24.75 -1.24 1.12
CA GLY A 149 -24.49 -1.72 -0.23
C GLY A 149 -23.04 -1.48 -0.63
N ILE A 150 -22.61 -2.18 -1.69
CA ILE A 150 -21.24 -2.14 -2.18
C ILE A 150 -21.19 -2.19 -3.71
N ILE A 151 -20.25 -1.45 -4.27
CA ILE A 151 -19.82 -1.57 -5.67
C ILE A 151 -18.35 -2.01 -5.65
N VAL A 152 -18.01 -3.02 -6.45
CA VAL A 152 -16.63 -3.50 -6.58
C VAL A 152 -16.14 -3.17 -7.99
N HIS A 153 -14.97 -2.56 -8.10
CA HIS A 153 -14.43 -2.14 -9.39
C HIS A 153 -12.91 -2.35 -9.48
N GLN A 154 -12.40 -2.69 -10.66
CA GLN A 154 -10.96 -2.83 -10.90
C GLN A 154 -10.25 -1.47 -10.81
N GLU A 155 -9.10 -1.45 -10.14
CA GLU A 155 -8.29 -0.25 -9.90
C GLU A 155 -7.83 0.45 -11.20
N SER A 156 -7.46 -0.29 -12.25
CA SER A 156 -7.07 0.32 -13.54
C SER A 156 -8.19 1.10 -14.21
N VAL A 157 -9.42 0.57 -14.17
CA VAL A 157 -10.58 1.26 -14.73
C VAL A 157 -10.91 2.49 -13.89
N CYS A 158 -10.82 2.40 -12.58
CA CYS A 158 -10.98 3.57 -11.71
C CYS A 158 -9.90 4.63 -11.97
N ALA A 159 -8.66 4.24 -12.28
CA ALA A 159 -7.61 5.17 -12.69
C ALA A 159 -7.95 5.89 -14.01
N MET A 160 -8.59 5.19 -14.95
CA MET A 160 -9.09 5.80 -16.19
C MET A 160 -10.21 6.82 -15.93
N TYR A 161 -11.17 6.47 -15.07
CA TYR A 161 -12.20 7.42 -14.64
C TYR A 161 -11.60 8.65 -13.96
N GLY A 162 -10.60 8.46 -13.09
CA GLY A 162 -9.90 9.56 -12.42
C GLY A 162 -9.06 10.45 -13.33
N SER A 163 -8.57 9.91 -14.46
CA SER A 163 -7.77 10.66 -15.43
C SER A 163 -8.58 11.23 -16.60
N GLY A 164 -9.85 10.85 -16.76
CA GLY A 164 -10.72 11.32 -17.83
C GLY A 164 -10.38 10.75 -19.21
N LEU A 165 -9.64 9.64 -19.26
CA LEU A 165 -9.32 8.93 -20.50
C LEU A 165 -10.34 7.80 -20.72
N SER A 166 -10.84 7.66 -21.95
CA SER A 166 -11.73 6.56 -22.31
C SER A 166 -10.96 5.28 -22.64
N SER A 167 -9.80 5.42 -23.29
CA SER A 167 -8.97 4.29 -23.72
C SER A 167 -7.48 4.58 -23.56
N ALA A 168 -6.75 3.73 -22.83
CA ALA A 168 -5.31 3.85 -22.61
C ALA A 168 -4.69 2.55 -22.06
N CYS A 169 -3.36 2.47 -22.14
CA CYS A 169 -2.58 1.51 -21.34
C CYS A 169 -2.32 2.12 -19.96
N VAL A 170 -2.85 1.48 -18.92
CA VAL A 170 -2.66 1.88 -17.53
C VAL A 170 -1.46 1.12 -16.97
N VAL A 171 -0.53 1.85 -16.38
CA VAL A 171 0.61 1.30 -15.64
C VAL A 171 0.56 1.86 -14.23
N ASP A 172 0.17 1.02 -13.27
CA ASP A 172 0.13 1.37 -11.85
C ASP A 172 1.36 0.76 -11.17
N VAL A 173 2.30 1.62 -10.80
CA VAL A 173 3.55 1.29 -10.11
C VAL A 173 3.39 1.59 -8.61
N GLY A 174 2.99 0.59 -7.84
CA GLY A 174 2.91 0.68 -6.38
C GLY A 174 4.21 0.29 -5.67
N ASP A 175 4.19 0.35 -4.34
CA ASP A 175 5.33 0.00 -3.45
C ASP A 175 5.83 -1.45 -3.66
N GLN A 176 4.91 -2.40 -3.85
CA GLN A 176 5.23 -3.84 -3.91
C GLN A 176 4.67 -4.55 -5.14
N LYS A 177 3.85 -3.89 -5.97
CA LYS A 177 3.25 -4.46 -7.17
C LYS A 177 3.22 -3.44 -8.29
N THR A 178 3.45 -3.91 -9.51
CA THR A 178 3.20 -3.16 -10.73
C THR A 178 2.14 -3.89 -11.53
N SER A 179 1.04 -3.21 -11.87
CA SER A 179 0.05 -3.73 -12.82
C SER A 179 0.12 -2.96 -14.13
N VAL A 180 -0.12 -3.67 -15.22
CA VAL A 180 -0.18 -3.13 -16.57
C VAL A 180 -1.43 -3.71 -17.21
N CYS A 181 -2.30 -2.89 -17.79
CA CYS A 181 -3.37 -3.38 -18.66
C CYS A 181 -3.85 -2.31 -19.63
N CYS A 182 -4.44 -2.73 -20.75
CA CYS A 182 -5.19 -1.84 -21.62
C CYS A 182 -6.64 -1.77 -21.13
N VAL A 183 -7.10 -0.54 -20.91
CA VAL A 183 -8.49 -0.23 -20.59
C VAL A 183 -9.10 0.51 -21.76
N GLU A 184 -10.32 0.13 -22.12
CA GLU A 184 -11.13 0.76 -23.17
C GLU A 184 -12.58 0.82 -22.71
N ASP A 185 -13.16 2.03 -22.71
CA ASP A 185 -14.56 2.31 -22.37
C ASP A 185 -15.04 1.62 -21.08
N GLY A 186 -14.20 1.66 -20.03
CA GLY A 186 -14.51 1.08 -18.72
C GLY A 186 -14.22 -0.42 -18.60
N ILE A 187 -13.54 -1.03 -19.57
CA ILE A 187 -13.23 -2.46 -19.60
C ILE A 187 -11.72 -2.69 -19.63
N SER A 188 -11.20 -3.38 -18.62
CA SER A 188 -9.82 -3.90 -18.62
C SER A 188 -9.73 -5.19 -19.44
N HIS A 189 -8.97 -5.17 -20.53
CA HIS A 189 -8.85 -6.29 -21.47
C HIS A 189 -8.01 -7.42 -20.87
N ARG A 190 -8.62 -8.60 -20.71
CA ARG A 190 -8.00 -9.74 -20.00
C ARG A 190 -6.68 -10.24 -20.58
N ASN A 191 -6.46 -10.05 -21.88
CA ASN A 191 -5.24 -10.51 -22.56
C ASN A 191 -4.08 -9.53 -22.39
N THR A 192 -4.31 -8.39 -21.74
CA THR A 192 -3.32 -7.31 -21.58
C THR A 192 -2.86 -7.11 -20.14
N ARG A 193 -3.42 -7.89 -19.21
CA ARG A 193 -3.13 -7.84 -17.78
C ARG A 193 -2.29 -9.02 -17.32
#